data_AF-A0A2T5IY69-F1
#
_entry.id   AF-A0A2T5IY69-F1
#
_cell.length_a   1.000
_cell.length_b   1.000
_cell.length_c   1.000
_cell.angle_alpha   90.00
_cell.angle_beta   90.00
_cell.angle_gamma   90.00
#
_symmetry.space_group_name_H-M   'P 1'
#
loop_
_entity.id
_entity.type
_entity.pdbx_description
1 polymer ?
#
loop_
_entity_poly.entity_id
_entity_poly.type
_entity_poly.pdbx_seq_one_letter_code
_entity_poly.pdbx_strand_id
1 'polypeptide(L)'
;MLRVIASALKLENNRYLYQETLFNGIAFYMVGDVVDRVCQFVDGVNKGDYVFECLAQKQSLIAIDADALESEYEIEPFLFREKLFSGIAYDFDRDRCVEIALYQEGFKYYSESWYYSGELGVLTVDDSSLYQDFLWYLNGNYQQIHLQEKKLLLL
;
A
#
# COMPACT_ATOMS: atom_id res chain seq x y z
N MET A 1 9.66 5.97 6.11
CA MET A 1 8.88 5.67 7.34
C MET A 1 8.48 4.21 7.29
N LEU A 2 8.66 3.46 8.38
CA LEU A 2 8.28 2.03 8.41
C LEU A 2 6.77 1.85 8.41
N ARG A 3 6.32 0.75 7.81
CA ARG A 3 4.92 0.37 7.60
C ARG A 3 4.80 -1.12 7.92
N VAL A 4 4.07 -1.48 8.98
CA VAL A 4 4.02 -2.87 9.47
C VAL A 4 2.63 -3.31 9.91
N ILE A 5 2.34 -4.61 9.89
CA ILE A 5 1.14 -5.13 10.55
C ILE A 5 1.22 -4.91 12.06
N ALA A 6 0.12 -4.50 12.68
CA ALA A 6 0.08 -4.13 14.10
C ALA A 6 0.41 -5.30 15.04
N SER A 7 0.14 -6.54 14.60
CA SER A 7 0.47 -7.76 15.35
C SER A 7 1.98 -8.02 15.47
N ALA A 8 2.81 -7.38 14.64
CA ALA A 8 4.26 -7.44 14.76
C ALA A 8 4.83 -6.49 15.83
N LEU A 9 4.00 -5.63 16.41
CA LEU A 9 4.40 -4.71 17.47
C LEU A 9 4.24 -5.34 18.85
N LYS A 10 5.22 -5.12 19.73
CA LYS A 10 5.18 -5.55 21.12
C LYS A 10 4.90 -4.35 22.04
N LEU A 11 3.92 -4.47 22.93
CA LEU A 11 3.65 -3.45 23.95
C LEU A 11 4.50 -3.72 25.19
N GLU A 12 5.38 -2.78 25.53
CA GLU A 12 6.19 -2.80 26.76
C GLU A 12 6.17 -1.42 27.41
N ASN A 13 5.92 -1.35 28.72
CA ASN A 13 5.93 -0.08 29.48
C ASN A 13 5.10 1.04 28.81
N ASN A 14 3.91 0.70 28.28
CA ASN A 14 3.03 1.61 27.53
C ASN A 14 3.68 2.24 26.28
N ARG A 15 4.60 1.52 25.64
CA ARG A 15 5.23 1.88 24.38
C ARG A 15 5.23 0.68 23.44
N TYR A 16 4.95 0.93 22.17
CA TYR A 16 5.04 -0.08 21.12
C TYR A 16 6.45 -0.14 20.56
N LEU A 17 6.97 -1.35 20.51
CA LEU A 17 8.29 -1.68 19.97
C LEU A 17 8.13 -2.54 18.72
N TYR A 18 9.05 -2.36 17.78
CA TYR A 18 9.23 -3.21 16.61
C TYR A 18 10.68 -3.70 16.61
N GLN A 19 10.90 -5.01 16.60
CA GLN A 19 12.24 -5.61 16.67
C GLN A 19 13.10 -4.99 17.80
N GLU A 20 12.54 -4.95 19.02
CA GLU A 20 13.18 -4.42 20.24
C GLU A 20 13.46 -2.90 20.25
N THR A 21 13.06 -2.16 19.21
CA THR A 21 13.26 -0.70 19.13
C THR A 21 11.92 0.04 19.22
N LEU A 22 11.90 1.25 19.79
CA LEU A 22 10.69 2.09 19.80
C LEU A 22 10.16 2.31 18.38
N PHE A 23 8.89 1.97 18.19
CA PHE A 23 8.29 2.01 16.87
C PHE A 23 7.94 3.46 16.46
N ASN A 24 8.42 3.83 15.27
CA ASN A 24 8.13 5.09 14.60
C ASN A 24 7.68 4.77 13.17
N GLY A 25 6.38 4.86 12.89
CA GLY A 25 5.84 4.37 11.63
C GLY A 25 4.33 4.29 11.57
N ILE A 26 3.85 3.50 10.61
CA ILE A 26 2.45 3.20 10.38
C ILE A 26 2.18 1.74 10.74
N ALA A 27 1.10 1.49 11.48
CA ALA A 27 0.64 0.13 11.79
C ALA A 27 -0.73 -0.18 11.16
N PHE A 28 -0.87 -1.36 10.58
CA PHE A 28 -2.10 -1.88 9.98
C PHE A 28 -2.79 -2.87 10.91
N TYR A 29 -4.03 -2.57 11.31
CA TYR A 29 -4.86 -3.46 12.12
C TYR A 29 -5.72 -4.30 11.20
N MET A 30 -5.48 -5.62 11.22
CA MET A 30 -6.14 -6.59 10.34
C MET A 30 -7.33 -7.27 11.03
N VAL A 31 -8.39 -7.53 10.28
CA VAL A 31 -9.51 -8.41 10.66
C VAL A 31 -9.72 -9.42 9.53
N GLY A 32 -9.05 -10.58 9.65
CA GLY A 32 -8.86 -11.49 8.52
C GLY A 32 -8.06 -10.77 7.43
N ASP A 33 -8.55 -10.85 6.20
CA ASP A 33 -7.92 -10.22 5.02
C ASP A 33 -8.20 -8.72 4.88
N VAL A 34 -8.99 -8.15 5.79
CA VAL A 34 -9.42 -6.74 5.71
C VAL A 34 -8.56 -5.89 6.63
N VAL A 35 -8.06 -4.76 6.12
CA VAL A 35 -7.45 -3.70 6.92
C VAL A 35 -8.58 -2.88 7.55
N ASP A 36 -8.81 -3.09 8.85
CA ASP A 36 -9.83 -2.35 9.61
C ASP A 36 -9.37 -0.91 9.89
N ARG A 37 -8.07 -0.73 10.18
CA ARG A 37 -7.53 0.56 10.60
C ARG A 37 -6.05 0.69 10.29
N VAL A 38 -5.65 1.93 9.98
CA VAL A 38 -4.26 2.32 9.81
C VAL A 38 -3.96 3.42 10.83
N CYS A 39 -2.95 3.23 11.69
CA CYS A 39 -2.60 4.22 12.72
C CYS A 39 -1.15 4.68 12.58
N GLN A 40 -0.89 5.94 12.94
CA GLN A 40 0.47 6.46 13.05
C GLN A 40 1.01 6.26 14.47
N PHE A 41 2.30 5.96 14.56
CA PHE A 41 3.04 5.84 15.81
C PHE A 41 4.26 6.76 15.80
N VAL A 42 4.46 7.46 16.91
CA VAL A 42 5.65 8.27 17.17
C VAL A 42 6.18 7.91 18.55
N ASP A 43 7.45 7.52 18.60
CA ASP A 43 8.16 7.03 19.80
C ASP A 43 7.38 5.97 20.57
N GLY A 44 6.81 5.00 19.84
CA GLY A 44 6.03 3.91 20.39
C GLY A 44 4.65 4.32 20.92
N VAL A 45 4.17 5.53 20.63
CA VAL A 45 2.84 6.02 21.05
C VAL A 45 1.92 6.11 19.83
N ASN A 46 0.77 5.46 19.88
CA ASN A 46 -0.28 5.59 18.86
C ASN A 46 -0.81 7.04 18.84
N LYS A 47 -0.78 7.69 17.67
CA LYS A 47 -1.23 9.07 17.43
C LYS A 47 -2.63 9.15 16.80
N GLY A 48 -3.28 8.01 16.60
CA GLY A 48 -4.59 7.89 15.99
C GLY A 48 -4.48 7.46 14.53
N ASP A 49 -5.63 7.58 13.85
CA ASP A 49 -5.79 7.14 12.47
C ASP A 49 -4.85 7.90 11.53
N TYR A 50 -4.33 7.19 10.56
CA TYR A 50 -3.46 7.72 9.52
C TYR A 50 -4.11 7.53 8.15
N VAL A 51 -4.10 8.59 7.36
CA VAL A 51 -4.60 8.57 5.98
C VAL A 51 -3.42 8.91 5.07
N PHE A 52 -3.13 8.02 4.13
CA PHE A 52 -2.15 8.31 3.08
C PHE A 52 -2.65 9.45 2.21
N GLU A 53 -1.76 10.33 1.78
CA GLU A 53 -2.12 11.50 0.98
C GLU A 53 -2.83 11.10 -0.33
N CYS A 54 -2.34 10.03 -0.98
CA CYS A 54 -2.96 9.43 -2.18
C CYS A 54 -4.38 8.86 -1.93
N LEU A 55 -4.76 8.67 -0.67
CA LEU A 55 -6.06 8.14 -0.24
C LEU A 55 -6.97 9.19 0.40
N ALA A 56 -6.57 10.47 0.48
CA ALA A 56 -7.29 11.48 1.25
C ALA A 56 -8.79 11.59 0.88
N GLN A 57 -9.15 11.32 -0.38
CA GLN A 57 -10.52 11.36 -0.91
C GLN A 57 -11.17 9.97 -1.07
N LYS A 58 -10.53 8.90 -0.60
CA LYS A 58 -10.89 7.49 -0.87
C LYS A 58 -11.21 6.69 0.39
N GLN A 59 -11.58 7.37 1.47
CA GLN A 59 -11.74 6.78 2.81
C GLN A 59 -12.89 5.77 2.94
N SER A 60 -13.82 5.71 1.98
CA SER A 60 -14.92 4.74 1.97
C SER A 60 -14.61 3.45 1.21
N LEU A 61 -13.41 3.32 0.66
CA LEU A 61 -13.01 2.12 -0.06
C LEU A 61 -12.72 0.98 0.92
N ILE A 62 -13.09 -0.24 0.52
CA ILE A 62 -12.62 -1.43 1.23
C ILE A 62 -11.10 -1.53 1.08
N ALA A 63 -10.43 -1.87 2.17
CA ALA A 63 -8.99 -2.02 2.24
C ALA A 63 -8.66 -3.45 2.65
N ILE A 64 -7.80 -4.13 1.88
CA ILE A 64 -7.48 -5.54 2.08
C ILE A 64 -5.97 -5.81 2.03
N ASP A 65 -5.58 -6.98 2.51
CA ASP A 65 -4.33 -7.62 2.17
C ASP A 65 -4.33 -8.02 0.69
N ALA A 66 -3.25 -7.72 -0.05
CA ALA A 66 -3.12 -8.07 -1.46
C ALA A 66 -3.14 -9.59 -1.69
N ASP A 67 -2.71 -10.39 -0.71
CA ASP A 67 -2.77 -11.86 -0.78
C ASP A 67 -4.21 -12.41 -0.91
N ALA A 68 -5.22 -11.59 -0.59
CA ALA A 68 -6.61 -11.96 -0.74
C ALA A 68 -7.20 -11.66 -2.13
N LEU A 69 -6.42 -11.07 -3.03
CA LEU A 69 -6.82 -10.88 -4.42
C LEU A 69 -6.77 -12.22 -5.17
N GLU A 70 -7.87 -12.52 -5.83
CA GLU A 70 -8.02 -13.68 -6.71
C GLU A 70 -7.80 -13.24 -8.16
N SER A 71 -7.10 -14.03 -8.97
CA SER A 71 -6.99 -13.80 -10.41
C SER A 71 -6.62 -15.09 -11.15
N GLU A 72 -6.91 -15.11 -12.45
CA GLU A 72 -6.38 -16.16 -13.31
C GLU A 72 -4.91 -15.83 -13.63
N TYR A 73 -3.99 -16.68 -13.18
CA TYR A 73 -2.56 -16.57 -13.47
C TYR A 73 -1.86 -15.31 -12.92
N GLU A 74 -2.35 -14.71 -11.84
CA GLU A 74 -1.78 -13.46 -11.27
C GLU A 74 -1.86 -12.27 -12.24
N ILE A 75 -2.83 -12.29 -13.16
CA ILE A 75 -3.04 -11.26 -14.18
C ILE A 75 -4.41 -10.60 -13.97
N GLU A 76 -4.45 -9.28 -14.16
CA GLU A 76 -5.68 -8.50 -14.13
C GLU A 76 -6.75 -9.01 -15.11
N PRO A 77 -8.05 -8.92 -14.77
CA PRO A 77 -8.59 -8.25 -13.59
C PRO A 77 -8.55 -9.09 -12.31
N PHE A 78 -8.31 -8.42 -11.17
CA PHE A 78 -8.36 -9.03 -9.86
C PHE A 78 -9.78 -9.02 -9.25
N LEU A 79 -10.10 -10.09 -8.54
CA LEU A 79 -11.33 -10.29 -7.79
C LEU A 79 -11.03 -10.30 -6.29
N PHE A 80 -12.05 -10.02 -5.48
CA PHE A 80 -12.05 -10.28 -4.05
C PHE A 80 -13.40 -10.89 -3.70
N ARG A 81 -13.40 -12.14 -3.21
CA ARG A 81 -14.62 -12.91 -2.94
C ARG A 81 -15.49 -13.04 -4.18
N GLU A 82 -14.89 -13.51 -5.28
CA GLU A 82 -15.53 -13.77 -6.57
C GLU A 82 -16.10 -12.52 -7.29
N LYS A 83 -15.74 -11.31 -6.88
CA LYS A 83 -16.21 -10.04 -7.48
C LYS A 83 -15.07 -9.13 -7.88
N LEU A 84 -15.22 -8.43 -9.00
CA LEU A 84 -14.25 -7.41 -9.45
C LEU A 84 -13.94 -6.45 -8.32
N PHE A 85 -12.65 -6.34 -7.99
CA PHE A 85 -12.21 -5.59 -6.84
C PHE A 85 -12.13 -4.08 -7.15
N SER A 86 -12.76 -3.28 -6.30
CA SER A 86 -12.64 -1.81 -6.30
C SER A 86 -12.35 -1.36 -4.88
N GLY A 87 -11.09 -0.99 -4.63
CA GLY A 87 -10.63 -0.74 -3.26
C GLY A 87 -9.14 -0.46 -3.17
N ILE A 88 -8.61 -0.63 -1.97
CA ILE A 88 -7.19 -0.52 -1.63
C ILE A 88 -6.67 -1.91 -1.32
N ALA A 89 -5.56 -2.31 -1.92
CA ALA A 89 -4.80 -3.48 -1.50
C ALA A 89 -3.46 -3.04 -0.92
N TYR A 90 -3.04 -3.66 0.17
CA TYR A 90 -1.72 -3.48 0.76
C TYR A 90 -0.93 -4.78 0.58
N ASP A 91 0.22 -4.69 -0.08
CA ASP A 91 1.14 -5.83 -0.22
C ASP A 91 2.03 -5.92 1.01
N PHE A 92 2.00 -7.07 1.68
CA PHE A 92 2.79 -7.34 2.87
C PHE A 92 3.85 -8.40 2.59
N ASP A 93 5.12 -8.00 2.64
CA ASP A 93 6.22 -8.96 2.74
C ASP A 93 6.46 -9.27 4.22
N ARG A 94 5.95 -10.44 4.65
CA ARG A 94 5.86 -10.89 6.04
C ARG A 94 5.03 -9.93 6.90
N ASP A 95 5.68 -9.03 7.61
CA ASP A 95 5.08 -8.07 8.52
C ASP A 95 5.18 -6.64 8.02
N ARG A 96 5.83 -6.39 6.87
CA ARG A 96 6.07 -5.06 6.33
C ARG A 96 5.19 -4.80 5.12
N CYS A 97 4.49 -3.67 5.11
CA CYS A 97 3.78 -3.21 3.92
C CYS A 97 4.78 -2.55 2.95
N VAL A 98 4.92 -3.18 1.79
CA VAL A 98 5.88 -2.82 0.74
C VAL A 98 5.21 -2.16 -0.48
N GLU A 99 3.91 -2.33 -0.67
CA GLU A 99 3.12 -1.61 -1.68
C GLU A 99 1.73 -1.23 -1.13
N ILE A 100 1.24 -0.08 -1.57
CA ILE A 100 -0.19 0.26 -1.57
C ILE A 100 -0.64 0.36 -3.01
N ALA A 101 -1.75 -0.28 -3.34
CA ALA A 101 -2.32 -0.28 -4.67
C ALA A 101 -3.80 0.06 -4.63
N LEU A 102 -4.26 0.81 -5.63
CA LEU A 102 -5.65 1.20 -5.81
C LEU A 102 -6.22 0.55 -7.06
N TYR A 103 -7.39 -0.05 -6.87
CA TYR A 103 -8.08 -0.82 -7.89
C TYR A 103 -9.44 -0.22 -8.23
N GLN A 104 -9.78 -0.31 -9.50
CA GLN A 104 -11.12 -0.02 -10.01
C GLN A 104 -11.53 -1.11 -10.99
N GLU A 105 -12.63 -1.79 -10.70
CA GLU A 105 -13.19 -2.86 -11.53
C GLU A 105 -12.16 -3.98 -11.82
N GLY A 106 -11.32 -4.29 -10.84
CA GLY A 106 -10.28 -5.31 -10.91
C GLY A 106 -8.95 -4.86 -11.52
N PHE A 107 -8.83 -3.61 -11.97
CA PHE A 107 -7.61 -3.08 -12.59
C PHE A 107 -6.89 -2.11 -11.64
N LYS A 108 -5.58 -2.31 -11.46
CA LYS A 108 -4.71 -1.41 -10.69
C LYS A 108 -4.45 -0.15 -11.51
N TYR A 109 -4.87 0.99 -10.98
CA TYR A 109 -4.67 2.29 -11.65
C TYR A 109 -3.66 3.19 -10.93
N TYR A 110 -3.22 2.78 -9.74
CA TYR A 110 -2.25 3.53 -8.97
C TYR A 110 -1.55 2.62 -7.97
N SER A 111 -0.25 2.82 -7.75
CA SER A 111 0.44 2.27 -6.59
C SER A 111 1.64 3.08 -6.12
N GLU A 112 1.96 2.96 -4.84
CA GLU A 112 3.24 3.37 -4.27
C GLU A 112 3.91 2.14 -3.66
N SER A 113 5.16 1.88 -4.03
CA SER A 113 5.97 0.83 -3.41
C SER A 113 7.23 1.40 -2.77
N TRP A 114 7.72 0.71 -1.75
CA TRP A 114 8.78 1.20 -0.89
C TRP A 114 9.86 0.16 -0.65
N TYR A 115 11.07 0.65 -0.42
CA TYR A 115 12.14 -0.19 0.09
C TYR A 115 11.88 -0.60 1.54
N TYR A 116 12.57 -1.66 1.96
CA TYR A 116 12.53 -2.18 3.33
C TYR A 116 12.97 -1.18 4.40
N SER A 117 13.78 -0.19 4.03
CA SER A 117 14.20 0.93 4.87
C SER A 117 13.13 2.02 5.01
N GLY A 118 12.09 1.98 4.16
CA GLY A 118 10.90 2.82 4.24
C GLY A 118 10.92 4.05 3.33
N GLU A 119 11.93 4.22 2.50
CA GLU A 119 11.99 5.18 1.40
C GLU A 119 11.10 4.73 0.23
N LEU A 120 10.54 5.70 -0.49
CA LEU A 120 9.78 5.46 -1.72
C LEU A 120 10.70 4.85 -2.78
N GLY A 121 10.24 3.77 -3.42
CA GLY A 121 10.93 3.09 -4.50
C GLY A 121 10.27 3.39 -5.84
N VAL A 122 8.98 3.10 -5.96
CA VAL A 122 8.22 3.31 -7.21
C VAL A 122 6.89 3.98 -6.91
N LEU A 123 6.49 4.90 -7.79
CA LEU A 123 5.13 5.42 -7.88
C LEU A 123 4.64 5.14 -9.30
N THR A 124 3.55 4.41 -9.41
CA THR A 124 2.87 4.12 -10.69
C THR A 124 1.54 4.84 -10.71
N VAL A 125 1.29 5.58 -11.78
CA VAL A 125 0.00 6.23 -12.05
C VAL A 125 -0.45 5.78 -13.42
N ASP A 126 -1.56 5.04 -13.46
CA ASP A 126 -2.14 4.53 -14.68
C ASP A 126 -3.52 5.15 -14.92
N ASP A 127 -3.55 6.22 -15.71
CA ASP A 127 -4.78 6.92 -16.05
C ASP A 127 -5.35 6.45 -17.40
N SER A 128 -6.48 7.02 -17.82
CA SER A 128 -7.17 6.64 -19.05
C SER A 128 -6.37 6.90 -20.34
N SER A 129 -5.35 7.75 -20.28
CA SER A 129 -4.58 8.27 -21.41
C SER A 129 -3.08 8.04 -21.32
N LEU A 130 -2.56 7.89 -20.10
CA LEU A 130 -1.14 7.89 -19.80
C LEU A 130 -0.85 6.85 -18.72
N TYR A 131 0.23 6.12 -18.93
CA TYR A 131 0.90 5.32 -17.93
C TYR A 131 2.19 6.03 -17.52
N GLN A 132 2.41 6.19 -16.21
CA GLN A 132 3.57 6.89 -15.66
C GLN A 132 4.20 6.09 -14.53
N ASP A 133 5.51 5.85 -14.62
CA ASP A 133 6.31 5.33 -13.51
C ASP A 133 7.36 6.35 -13.09
N PHE A 134 7.47 6.57 -11.79
CA PHE A 134 8.52 7.33 -11.17
C PHE A 134 9.34 6.39 -10.30
N LEU A 135 10.65 6.37 -10.49
CA LEU A 135 11.57 5.50 -9.78
C LEU A 135 12.55 6.34 -8.96
N TRP A 136 12.82 5.90 -7.74
CA TRP A 136 13.82 6.45 -6.84
C TRP A 136 14.84 5.38 -6.47
N TYR A 137 16.08 5.79 -6.25
CA TYR A 137 17.10 4.95 -5.63
C TYR A 137 16.82 4.78 -4.13
N LEU A 138 17.45 3.77 -3.51
CA LEU A 138 17.37 3.50 -2.06
C LEU A 138 17.75 4.71 -1.18
N ASN A 139 18.63 5.59 -1.67
CA ASN A 139 19.01 6.81 -0.95
C ASN A 139 17.97 7.95 -1.07
N GLY A 140 16.81 7.69 -1.68
CA GLY A 140 15.74 8.65 -1.93
C GLY A 140 16.02 9.60 -3.09
N ASN A 141 17.15 9.48 -3.79
CA ASN A 141 17.40 10.28 -4.98
C ASN A 141 16.55 9.78 -6.13
N TYR A 142 15.99 10.71 -6.88
CA TYR A 142 15.25 10.42 -8.09
C TYR A 142 16.13 9.70 -9.13
N GLN A 143 15.62 8.59 -9.68
CA GLN A 143 16.30 7.77 -10.67
C GLN A 143 15.78 8.04 -12.09
N GLN A 144 14.49 7.82 -12.32
CA GLN A 144 13.93 7.80 -13.67
C GLN A 144 12.43 8.08 -13.68
N ILE A 145 11.94 8.62 -14.80
CA ILE A 145 10.52 8.66 -15.17
C ILE A 145 10.35 7.85 -16.45
N HIS A 146 9.32 7.00 -16.48
CA HIS A 146 8.78 6.40 -17.70
C HIS A 146 7.41 7.03 -17.98
N LEU A 147 7.20 7.50 -19.21
CA LEU A 147 5.89 7.97 -19.67
C LEU A 147 5.50 7.21 -20.94
N GLN A 148 4.31 6.63 -20.95
CA GLN A 148 3.75 5.95 -22.10
C GLN A 148 2.32 6.44 -22.37
N GLU A 149 2.07 6.90 -23.59
CA GLU A 149 0.72 7.23 -24.04
C GLU A 149 -0.06 5.95 -24.38
N LYS A 150 -1.28 5.85 -23.86
CA LYS A 150 -2.22 4.78 -24.21
C LYS A 150 -2.93 5.18 -25.50
N LYS A 151 -2.53 4.60 -26.61
CA LYS A 151 -3.33 4.69 -27.84
C LYS A 151 -4.62 3.90 -27.66
N LEU A 152 -5.75 4.60 -27.61
CA LEU A 152 -7.07 4.02 -27.80
C LEU A 152 -7.09 3.26 -29.13
N LEU A 153 -7.10 1.93 -29.07
CA LEU A 153 -7.53 1.11 -30.19
C LEU A 153 -9.05 1.27 -30.28
N LEU A 154 -9.51 2.16 -31.14
CA LEU A 154 -10.89 2.17 -31.60
C LEU A 154 -11.11 0.84 -32.34
N LEU A 155 -11.77 -0.11 -31.67
CA LEU A 155 -12.31 -1.33 -32.26
C LEU A 155 -13.61 -1.03 -33.02
#